data_AF-A0A060C1K6-F1
#
_entry.id   AF-A0A060C1K6-F1
#
_cell.length_a   1.000
_cell.length_b   1.000
_cell.length_c   1.000
_cell.angle_alpha   90.00
_cell.angle_beta   90.00
_cell.angle_gamma   90.00
#
_symmetry.space_group_name_H-M   'P 1'
#
loop_
_entity.id
_entity.type
_entity.pdbx_description
1 polymer ?
#
loop_
_entity_poly.entity_id
_entity_poly.type
_entity_poly.pdbx_seq_one_letter_code
_entity_poly.pdbx_strand_id
1 'polypeptide(L)'
;MESSRELSKSKAEKESVETYALPERSATGVQRTAIVVLGMHRSGTSALTRMLSLLGAALPEHLLGANPTNPAGHWESTRLIELNDEILKELGSSWDDWRRFDVRRMSPEQSSRFKDKIVAAIVDEFGA
;
A
#
# COMPACT_ATOMS: atom_id res chain seq x y z
N MET A 1 54.18 25.78 -17.33
CA MET A 1 53.04 26.04 -16.43
C MET A 1 51.77 25.69 -17.18
N GLU A 2 51.63 24.38 -17.42
CA GLU A 2 50.44 23.77 -18.00
C GLU A 2 49.49 23.51 -16.84
N SER A 3 48.30 24.13 -16.82
CA SER A 3 47.25 23.66 -15.92
C SER A 3 45.88 24.17 -16.33
N SER A 4 44.94 23.22 -16.31
CA SER A 4 43.51 23.39 -16.05
C SER A 4 42.62 23.80 -17.22
N ARG A 5 42.15 22.79 -17.95
CA ARG A 5 40.73 22.59 -18.27
C ARG A 5 40.49 21.10 -18.54
N GLU A 6 40.33 20.35 -17.46
CA GLU A 6 39.80 19.00 -17.49
C GLU A 6 38.33 19.05 -17.93
N LEU A 7 38.05 18.67 -19.17
CA LEU A 7 36.71 18.24 -19.58
C LEU A 7 36.64 16.73 -19.32
N SER A 8 36.32 16.40 -18.07
CA SER A 8 35.92 15.05 -17.66
C SER A 8 34.68 14.63 -18.46
N LYS A 9 34.88 13.64 -19.34
CA LYS A 9 33.79 12.95 -20.03
C LYS A 9 32.99 12.19 -18.98
N SER A 10 31.71 12.53 -18.84
CA SER A 10 30.75 11.88 -17.96
C SER A 10 30.73 10.37 -18.24
N LYS A 11 31.21 9.59 -17.27
CA LYS A 11 31.05 8.14 -17.22
C LYS A 11 29.56 7.86 -17.05
N ALA A 12 28.94 7.24 -18.04
CA ALA A 12 27.61 6.68 -17.91
C ALA A 12 27.66 5.59 -16.83
N GLU A 13 27.19 5.91 -15.63
CA GLU A 13 26.82 4.92 -14.63
C GLU A 13 25.62 4.14 -15.15
N LYS A 14 25.88 2.95 -15.69
CA LYS A 14 24.87 1.91 -15.78
C LYS A 14 24.62 1.42 -14.37
N GLU A 15 23.63 1.98 -13.69
CA GLU A 15 23.03 1.33 -12.53
C GLU A 15 22.52 -0.04 -12.98
N SER A 16 23.19 -1.09 -12.50
CA SER A 16 22.73 -2.45 -12.61
C SER A 16 21.41 -2.56 -11.85
N VAL A 17 20.32 -2.76 -12.58
CA VAL A 17 19.04 -3.14 -11.99
C VAL A 17 19.28 -4.46 -11.27
N GLU A 18 19.33 -4.43 -9.94
CA GLU A 18 19.27 -5.62 -9.12
C GLU A 18 17.97 -6.35 -9.45
N THR A 19 18.09 -7.45 -10.18
CA THR A 19 16.99 -8.38 -10.41
C THR A 19 16.53 -8.88 -9.04
N TYR A 20 15.37 -8.40 -8.59
CA TYR A 20 14.68 -8.97 -7.44
C TYR A 20 14.35 -10.43 -7.75
N ALA A 21 15.19 -11.33 -7.25
CA ALA A 21 14.90 -12.75 -7.25
C ALA A 21 13.67 -12.98 -6.37
N LEU A 22 12.56 -13.37 -7.00
CA LEU A 22 11.36 -13.74 -6.27
C LEU A 22 11.68 -14.98 -5.41
N PRO A 23 11.29 -15.00 -4.12
CA PRO A 23 11.53 -16.14 -3.25
C PRO A 23 10.91 -17.41 -3.84
N GLU A 24 11.58 -18.54 -3.63
CA GLU A 24 11.10 -19.84 -4.11
C GLU A 24 9.69 -20.12 -3.54
N ARG A 25 8.73 -20.31 -4.45
CA ARG A 25 7.32 -20.52 -4.12
C ARG A 25 7.14 -21.90 -3.50
N SER A 26 6.50 -21.98 -2.34
CA SER A 26 6.14 -23.28 -1.73
C SER A 26 5.07 -23.98 -2.59
N ALA A 27 5.35 -25.25 -2.90
CA ALA A 27 4.69 -26.02 -3.96
C ALA A 27 3.38 -26.73 -3.57
N THR A 28 2.64 -26.24 -2.56
CA THR A 28 1.40 -26.90 -2.11
C THR A 28 0.33 -25.87 -1.71
N GLY A 29 -0.23 -25.21 -2.72
CA GLY A 29 -1.35 -24.28 -2.58
C GLY A 29 -1.37 -23.28 -3.73
N VAL A 30 -2.55 -22.80 -4.12
CA VAL A 30 -2.64 -21.62 -4.99
C VAL A 30 -2.05 -20.45 -4.22
N GLN A 31 -0.83 -20.04 -4.58
CA GLN A 31 -0.17 -18.87 -3.99
C GLN A 31 -0.97 -17.62 -4.39
N ARG A 32 -1.74 -17.06 -3.45
CA ARG A 32 -2.48 -15.82 -3.66
C ARG A 32 -1.50 -14.64 -3.63
N THR A 33 -1.59 -13.75 -4.61
CA THR A 33 -0.79 -12.52 -4.65
C THR A 33 -1.64 -11.35 -4.19
N ALA A 34 -1.20 -10.65 -3.14
CA ALA A 34 -1.81 -9.41 -2.70
C ALA A 34 -1.22 -8.23 -3.48
N ILE A 35 -2.08 -7.36 -4.02
CA ILE A 35 -1.67 -6.11 -4.66
C ILE A 35 -2.11 -4.95 -3.76
N VAL A 36 -1.15 -4.22 -3.23
CA VAL A 36 -1.42 -3.07 -2.36
C VAL A 36 -1.21 -1.79 -3.16
N VAL A 37 -2.28 -1.05 -3.40
CA VAL A 37 -2.23 0.26 -4.07
C VAL A 37 -2.22 1.35 -3.00
N LEU A 38 -1.14 2.13 -2.94
CA LEU A 38 -0.96 3.20 -1.95
C LEU A 38 -0.75 4.53 -2.64
N GLY A 39 -1.30 5.59 -2.05
CA GLY A 39 -1.12 6.96 -2.50
C GLY A 39 -2.07 7.91 -1.79
N MET A 40 -1.69 9.18 -1.68
CA MET A 40 -2.54 10.21 -1.08
C MET A 40 -3.47 10.81 -2.13
N HIS A 41 -4.73 11.04 -1.76
CA HIS A 41 -5.73 11.81 -2.52
C HIS A 41 -5.68 11.58 -4.05
N ARG A 42 -5.56 12.66 -4.84
CA ARG A 42 -5.62 12.71 -6.31
C ARG A 42 -4.34 12.18 -6.97
N SER A 43 -3.69 11.18 -6.39
CA SER A 43 -2.50 10.50 -6.95
C SER A 43 -2.84 9.45 -8.00
N GLY A 44 -4.13 9.22 -8.29
CA GLY A 44 -4.57 8.25 -9.30
C GLY A 44 -4.72 6.82 -8.79
N THR A 45 -4.71 6.62 -7.47
CA THR A 45 -4.92 5.29 -6.84
C THR A 45 -6.23 4.66 -7.29
N SER A 46 -7.35 5.39 -7.31
CA SER A 46 -8.63 4.84 -7.79
C SER A 46 -8.58 4.41 -9.27
N ALA A 47 -7.87 5.16 -10.12
CA ALA A 47 -7.71 4.81 -11.53
C ALA A 47 -6.85 3.53 -11.70
N LEU A 48 -5.76 3.44 -10.95
CA LEU A 48 -4.89 2.26 -10.94
C LEU A 48 -5.63 1.03 -10.39
N THR A 49 -6.32 1.15 -9.27
CA THR A 49 -7.14 0.07 -8.70
C THR A 49 -8.20 -0.40 -9.69
N ARG A 50 -8.86 0.53 -10.39
CA ARG A 50 -9.84 0.17 -11.42
C ARG A 50 -9.20 -0.57 -12.59
N MET A 51 -8.04 -0.13 -13.07
CA MET A 51 -7.31 -0.82 -14.13
C MET A 51 -6.93 -2.24 -13.72
N LEU A 52 -6.40 -2.43 -12.51
CA LEU A 52 -6.05 -3.75 -11.98
C LEU A 52 -7.28 -4.67 -11.89
N SER A 53 -8.42 -4.14 -11.44
CA SER A 53 -9.69 -4.86 -11.41
C SER A 53 -10.13 -5.31 -12.80
N LEU A 54 -10.02 -4.43 -13.80
CA LEU A 54 -10.33 -4.78 -15.20
C LEU A 54 -9.38 -5.84 -15.77
N LEU A 55 -8.14 -5.93 -15.24
CA LEU A 55 -7.17 -6.97 -15.58
C LEU A 55 -7.37 -8.28 -14.79
N GLY A 56 -8.41 -8.38 -13.96
CA GLY A 56 -8.78 -9.60 -13.24
C GLY A 56 -8.33 -9.65 -11.78
N ALA A 57 -7.80 -8.57 -11.21
CA ALA A 57 -7.58 -8.50 -9.77
C ALA A 57 -8.91 -8.43 -9.02
N ALA A 58 -9.03 -9.19 -7.93
CA ALA A 58 -10.19 -9.11 -7.05
C ALA A 58 -10.26 -7.74 -6.37
N LEU A 59 -11.47 -7.22 -6.24
CA LEU A 59 -11.78 -6.03 -5.44
C LEU A 59 -12.32 -6.47 -4.07
N PRO A 60 -12.24 -5.59 -3.05
CA PRO A 60 -12.90 -5.85 -1.78
C PRO A 60 -14.40 -6.07 -1.94
N GLU A 61 -14.98 -6.95 -1.11
CA GLU A 61 -16.44 -7.17 -1.02
C GLU A 61 -17.20 -5.87 -0.67
N HIS A 62 -16.66 -5.05 0.26
CA HIS A 62 -17.30 -3.83 0.73
C HIS A 62 -16.54 -2.57 0.27
N LEU A 63 -16.92 -2.06 -0.90
CA LEU A 63 -16.33 -0.86 -1.48
C LEU A 63 -16.89 0.43 -0.85
N LEU A 64 -16.03 1.44 -0.68
CA LEU A 64 -16.45 2.80 -0.29
C LEU A 64 -17.41 3.41 -1.32
N GLY A 65 -17.22 3.07 -2.59
CA GLY A 65 -18.17 3.44 -3.65
C GLY A 65 -18.14 4.93 -4.01
N ALA A 66 -19.13 5.35 -4.76
CA ALA A 66 -19.22 6.72 -5.29
C ALA A 66 -19.65 7.72 -4.23
N ASN A 67 -19.10 8.93 -4.33
CA ASN A 67 -19.50 10.07 -3.50
C ASN A 67 -19.57 11.35 -4.37
N PRO A 68 -20.13 12.46 -3.87
CA PRO A 68 -20.30 13.68 -4.68
C PRO A 68 -19.01 14.25 -5.28
N THR A 69 -17.85 13.96 -4.67
CA THR A 69 -16.53 14.42 -5.13
C THR A 69 -15.77 13.40 -5.97
N ASN A 70 -16.29 12.17 -6.07
CA ASN A 70 -15.81 11.08 -6.91
C ASN A 70 -17.01 10.25 -7.43
N PRO A 71 -17.70 10.74 -8.48
CA PRO A 71 -18.85 10.05 -9.04
C PRO A 71 -18.54 8.67 -9.63
N ALA A 72 -17.27 8.42 -9.99
CA ALA A 72 -16.82 7.16 -10.55
C ALA A 72 -16.62 6.06 -9.50
N GLY A 73 -16.62 6.40 -8.21
CA GLY A 73 -16.40 5.44 -7.15
C GLY A 73 -14.97 5.43 -6.62
N HIS A 74 -14.89 5.20 -5.32
CA HIS A 74 -13.73 4.68 -4.63
C HIS A 74 -13.75 3.15 -4.69
N TRP A 75 -12.57 2.55 -4.87
CA TRP A 75 -12.35 1.11 -4.97
C TRP A 75 -11.68 0.54 -3.70
N GLU A 76 -11.55 1.39 -2.69
CA GLU A 76 -11.01 1.07 -1.38
C GLU A 76 -12.05 0.32 -0.53
N SER A 77 -11.57 -0.59 0.32
CA SER A 77 -12.41 -1.30 1.30
C SER A 77 -12.84 -0.36 2.42
N THR A 78 -14.14 -0.24 2.68
CA THR A 78 -14.65 0.55 3.83
C THR A 78 -14.14 -0.01 5.15
N ARG A 79 -14.16 -1.33 5.29
CA ARG A 79 -13.74 -2.05 6.51
C ARG A 79 -12.27 -1.79 6.84
N LEU A 80 -11.40 -1.78 5.82
CA LEU A 80 -9.98 -1.46 6.04
C LEU A 80 -9.73 0.02 6.31
N ILE A 81 -10.52 0.93 5.72
CA ILE A 81 -10.47 2.36 6.03
C ILE A 81 -10.81 2.59 7.50
N GLU A 82 -11.95 2.06 7.96
CA GLU A 82 -12.41 2.18 9.35
C GLU A 82 -11.38 1.60 10.33
N LEU A 83 -10.82 0.43 10.02
CA LEU A 83 -9.79 -0.20 10.85
C LEU A 83 -8.50 0.63 10.92
N ASN A 84 -8.09 1.27 9.83
CA ASN A 84 -6.94 2.16 9.83
C ASN A 84 -7.19 3.40 10.70
N ASP A 85 -8.39 3.99 10.61
CA ASP A 85 -8.79 5.11 11.46
C ASP A 85 -8.84 4.72 12.95
N GLU A 86 -9.30 3.51 13.28
CA GLU A 86 -9.24 2.97 14.66
C GLU A 86 -7.79 2.88 15.17
N ILE A 87 -6.87 2.36 14.37
CA ILE A 87 -5.45 2.22 14.74
C ILE A 87 -4.81 3.59 14.99
N LEU A 88 -5.05 4.55 14.08
CA LEU A 88 -4.53 5.90 14.21
C LEU A 88 -5.05 6.57 15.48
N LYS A 89 -6.36 6.44 15.74
CA LYS A 89 -7.02 7.03 16.90
C LYS A 89 -6.53 6.42 18.22
N GLU A 90 -6.31 5.11 18.29
CA GLU A 90 -5.76 4.43 19.47
C GLU A 90 -4.39 5.01 19.85
N LEU A 91 -3.59 5.41 18.85
CA LEU A 91 -2.27 6.02 19.05
C LEU A 91 -2.30 7.55 19.11
N GLY A 92 -3.49 8.15 19.22
CA GLY A 92 -3.68 9.60 19.39
C GLY A 92 -3.34 10.42 18.14
N SER A 93 -3.54 9.83 16.96
CA SER A 93 -3.27 10.42 15.65
C SER A 93 -4.49 10.31 14.72
N SER A 94 -4.36 10.83 13.50
CA SER A 94 -5.37 10.79 12.44
C SER A 94 -4.66 10.78 11.08
N TRP A 95 -5.39 10.50 10.00
CA TRP A 95 -4.78 10.38 8.66
C TRP A 95 -4.21 11.70 8.13
N ASP A 96 -4.72 12.83 8.62
CA ASP A 96 -4.32 14.20 8.31
C ASP A 96 -3.36 14.80 9.35
N ASP A 97 -2.91 14.00 10.32
CA ASP A 97 -1.96 14.42 11.33
C ASP A 97 -0.55 14.54 10.73
N TRP A 98 0.00 15.74 10.77
CA TRP A 98 1.35 16.03 10.27
C TRP A 98 2.46 15.52 11.20
N ARG A 99 2.12 15.16 12.46
CA ARG A 99 3.08 14.65 13.44
C ARG A 99 3.54 13.25 13.03
N ARG A 100 4.74 12.87 13.48
CA ARG A 100 5.25 11.52 13.25
C ARG A 100 4.34 10.49 13.92
N PHE A 101 3.80 9.57 13.13
CA PHE A 101 3.13 8.38 13.63
C PHE A 101 4.16 7.37 14.14
N ASP A 102 4.11 7.06 15.43
CA ASP A 102 5.06 6.13 16.07
C ASP A 102 4.35 4.85 16.52
N VAL A 103 4.33 3.86 15.62
CA VAL A 103 3.73 2.54 15.87
C VAL A 103 4.37 1.82 17.06
N ARG A 104 5.61 2.15 17.45
CA ARG A 104 6.31 1.51 18.58
C ARG A 104 5.68 1.85 19.93
N ARG A 105 4.77 2.82 19.98
CA ARG A 105 3.97 3.15 21.17
C ARG A 105 2.85 2.16 21.43
N MET A 106 2.53 1.30 20.46
CA MET A 106 1.53 0.27 20.59
C MET A 106 2.05 -0.87 21.47
N SER A 107 1.26 -1.29 22.48
CA SER A 107 1.61 -2.44 23.31
C SER A 107 1.58 -3.75 22.50
N PRO A 108 2.23 -4.83 22.96
CA PRO A 108 2.13 -6.15 22.33
C PRO A 108 0.68 -6.65 22.22
N GLU A 109 -0.14 -6.40 23.23
CA GLU A 109 -1.55 -6.80 23.27
C GLU A 109 -2.38 -6.02 22.24
N GLN A 110 -2.17 -4.69 22.16
CA GLN A 110 -2.81 -3.85 21.14
C GLN A 110 -2.39 -4.29 19.72
N SER A 111 -1.10 -4.57 19.53
CA SER A 111 -0.55 -5.03 18.25
C SER A 111 -1.15 -6.36 17.82
N SER A 112 -1.24 -7.33 18.75
CA SER A 112 -1.87 -8.63 18.48
C SER A 112 -3.34 -8.46 18.11
N ARG A 113 -4.09 -7.68 18.90
CA ARG A 113 -5.51 -7.42 18.67
C ARG A 113 -5.77 -6.81 17.29
N PHE A 114 -4.99 -5.80 16.89
CA PHE A 114 -5.17 -5.18 15.58
C PHE A 114 -4.70 -6.10 14.46
N LYS A 115 -3.64 -6.88 14.65
CA LYS A 115 -3.22 -7.89 13.67
C LYS A 115 -4.34 -8.91 13.42
N ASP A 116 -5.00 -9.41 14.45
CA ASP A 116 -6.12 -10.34 14.32
C ASP A 116 -7.29 -9.70 13.56
N LYS A 117 -7.63 -8.44 13.88
CA LYS A 117 -8.65 -7.66 13.15
C LYS A 117 -8.29 -7.46 11.68
N ILE A 118 -7.03 -7.14 11.37
CA ILE A 118 -6.53 -6.94 10.00
C ILE A 118 -6.63 -8.24 9.21
N VAL A 119 -6.19 -9.36 9.79
CA VAL A 119 -6.28 -10.67 9.13
C VAL A 119 -7.72 -11.03 8.84
N ALA A 120 -8.62 -10.87 9.82
CA ALA A 120 -10.04 -11.11 9.62
C ALA A 120 -10.62 -10.22 8.52
N ALA A 121 -10.32 -8.92 8.52
CA ALA A 121 -10.78 -8.00 7.48
C ALA A 121 -10.26 -8.37 6.08
N ILE A 122 -8.99 -8.79 5.94
CA ILE A 122 -8.45 -9.21 4.64
C ILE A 122 -9.16 -10.48 4.14
N VAL A 123 -9.43 -11.44 5.03
CA VAL A 123 -10.15 -12.67 4.67
C VAL A 123 -11.60 -12.37 4.31
N ASP A 124 -12.28 -11.52 5.08
CA ASP A 124 -13.67 -11.12 4.80
C ASP A 124 -13.78 -10.39 3.44
N GLU A 125 -12.81 -9.54 3.12
CA GLU A 125 -12.86 -8.68 1.93
C GLU A 125 -12.32 -9.34 0.65
N PHE A 126 -11.39 -10.30 0.76
CA PHE A 126 -10.66 -10.88 -0.38
C PHE A 126 -10.52 -12.42 -0.32
N GLY A 127 -11.20 -13.08 0.61
CA GLY A 127 -11.02 -14.50 0.91
C GLY A 127 -11.65 -15.47 -0.09
N ALA A 128 -12.54 -14.99 -0.97
CA ALA A 128 -13.24 -15.77 -1.99
C ALA A 128 -12.29 -16.54 -2.94
#